data_AF-A0A9Q9CCR1-F1
#
_entry.id   AF-A0A9Q9CCR1-F1
#
_cell.length_a   1.000
_cell.length_b   1.000
_cell.length_c   1.000
_cell.angle_alpha   90.00
_cell.angle_beta   90.00
_cell.angle_gamma   90.00
#
_symmetry.space_group_name_H-M   'P 1'
#
loop_
_entity.id
_entity.type
_entity.pdbx_description
1 polymer ?
#
loop_
_entity_poly.entity_id
_entity_poly.type
_entity_poly.pdbx_seq_one_letter_code
_entity_poly.pdbx_strand_id
1 'polypeptide(L)'
;MQQENNRRKRIPGIHSCLAVINELRQELGKVTASINDLRDKISAIYKQERENSPKNNLYKKLDELASEIKSLKESRSKAFNLKSEALGTYETIKGEIQPEKGKKMMSAQEIDSRMKEINLKLISTKCDSKTEKMFESEIENLRKQRKNIGMLEQKSKLALDIKAKLDSLNGEIKDLSQKIAERQSVVDGIKAELKEINDQEKPKNPVIEGYEKNIQAFKNKRNELSEKIKAQQEKIREKEIEYDKFLEEMAIAQALEKQKEEIKQRISALEEQKNALSKEESKLNPSRFDSIIFRMGSLDLSGEKISLPVDLALYLSQHKIPIPTSASQMKPTIEVLKSQKENFASQVVEKRKEFENRIADLEKKISEERKVLMAMPPTDVRVLKFKRD
;
A
#
# COMPACT_ATOMS: atom_id res chain seq x y z
N MET A 1 16.96 8.83 -23.42
CA MET A 1 18.15 9.01 -22.56
C MET A 1 17.73 9.84 -21.37
N GLN A 2 17.59 9.15 -20.23
CA GLN A 2 18.33 9.44 -18.99
C GLN A 2 17.62 10.56 -18.20
N GLN A 3 16.70 10.25 -17.27
CA GLN A 3 17.01 9.60 -16.00
C GLN A 3 18.31 10.14 -15.36
N GLU A 4 18.51 11.45 -15.38
CA GLU A 4 19.52 12.08 -14.54
C GLU A 4 18.91 13.14 -13.64
N ASN A 5 19.09 12.89 -12.34
CA ASN A 5 19.13 13.88 -11.26
C ASN A 5 17.83 14.39 -10.64
N ASN A 6 16.97 13.45 -10.21
CA ASN A 6 16.30 13.60 -8.91
C ASN A 6 17.24 13.17 -7.76
N ARG A 7 18.54 13.51 -7.86
CA ARG A 7 19.44 13.41 -6.72
C ARG A 7 19.03 14.53 -5.77
N ARG A 8 18.31 14.17 -4.70
CA ARG A 8 17.97 15.09 -3.60
C ARG A 8 19.20 15.95 -3.31
N LYS A 9 19.00 17.28 -3.24
CA LYS A 9 20.06 18.24 -2.91
C LYS A 9 20.86 17.67 -1.74
N ARG A 10 22.16 17.43 -1.93
CA ARG A 10 23.03 16.88 -0.88
C ARG A 10 23.34 18.01 0.10
N ILE A 11 22.42 18.22 1.03
CA ILE A 11 22.57 19.22 2.08
C ILE A 11 23.44 18.59 3.19
N PRO A 12 24.56 19.25 3.57
CA PRO A 12 25.41 18.79 4.66
C PRO A 12 24.62 18.59 5.97
N GLY A 13 24.94 17.54 6.73
CA GLY A 13 24.37 17.32 8.07
C GLY A 13 22.92 16.81 8.14
N ILE A 14 22.25 16.50 7.02
CA ILE A 14 20.91 15.86 7.00
C ILE A 14 20.98 14.34 7.15
N HIS A 15 22.11 13.73 6.83
CA HIS A 15 22.27 12.27 6.84
C HIS A 15 21.99 11.63 8.21
N SER A 16 22.41 12.28 9.31
CA SER A 16 22.13 11.82 10.67
C SER A 16 20.63 11.82 10.99
N CYS A 17 19.91 12.89 10.61
CA CYS A 17 18.45 12.96 10.78
C CYS A 17 17.74 11.87 9.95
N LEU A 18 18.21 11.57 8.74
CA LEU A 18 17.66 10.49 7.91
C LEU A 18 17.90 9.11 8.51
N ALA A 19 19.08 8.87 9.11
CA ALA A 19 19.37 7.61 9.80
C ALA A 19 18.40 7.40 10.97
N VAL A 20 18.20 8.42 11.81
CA VAL A 20 17.24 8.38 12.94
C VAL A 20 15.81 8.15 12.43
N ILE A 21 15.40 8.79 11.34
CA ILE A 21 14.07 8.55 10.73
C ILE A 21 13.91 7.09 10.31
N ASN A 22 14.95 6.47 9.73
CA ASN A 22 14.89 5.08 9.31
C ASN A 22 14.77 4.12 10.50
N GLU A 23 15.50 4.37 11.58
CA GLU A 23 15.39 3.59 12.83
C GLU A 23 13.98 3.70 13.43
N LEU A 24 13.46 4.92 13.56
CA LEU A 24 12.09 5.16 14.06
C LEU A 24 11.03 4.49 13.18
N ARG A 25 11.23 4.44 11.85
CA ARG A 25 10.33 3.72 10.93
C ARG A 25 10.39 2.22 11.12
N GLN A 26 11.57 1.64 11.35
CA GLN A 26 11.71 0.22 11.67
C GLN A 26 11.00 -0.12 12.99
N GLU A 27 11.17 0.71 14.02
CA GLU A 27 10.47 0.55 15.29
C GLU A 27 8.95 0.67 15.13
N LEU A 28 8.47 1.62 14.33
CA LEU A 28 7.05 1.77 14.01
C LEU A 28 6.51 0.53 13.29
N GLY A 29 7.30 -0.06 12.38
CA GLY A 29 6.99 -1.35 11.74
C GLY A 29 6.83 -2.48 12.76
N LYS A 30 7.77 -2.61 13.69
CA LYS A 30 7.70 -3.62 14.78
C LYS A 30 6.46 -3.44 15.66
N VAL A 31 6.18 -2.21 16.09
CA VAL A 31 4.99 -1.89 16.91
C VAL A 31 3.69 -2.22 16.14
N THR A 32 3.65 -1.93 14.85
CA THR A 32 2.48 -2.23 14.01
C THR A 32 2.27 -3.74 13.85
N ALA A 33 3.35 -4.50 13.67
CA ALA A 33 3.30 -5.96 13.65
C ALA A 33 2.77 -6.52 14.97
N SER A 34 3.29 -6.06 16.11
CA SER A 34 2.81 -6.51 17.43
C SER A 34 1.33 -6.19 17.69
N ILE A 35 0.83 -5.04 17.21
CA ILE A 35 -0.62 -4.72 17.28
C ILE A 35 -1.44 -5.73 16.47
N ASN A 36 -0.99 -6.08 15.27
CA ASN A 36 -1.69 -7.05 14.42
C ASN A 36 -1.66 -8.45 15.03
N ASP A 37 -0.50 -8.90 15.53
CA ASP A 37 -0.36 -10.19 16.22
C ASP A 37 -1.33 -10.31 17.40
N LEU A 38 -1.49 -9.24 18.20
CA LEU A 38 -2.44 -9.22 19.31
C LEU A 38 -3.90 -9.25 18.83
N ARG A 39 -4.23 -8.58 17.72
CA ARG A 39 -5.57 -8.66 17.12
C ARG A 39 -5.89 -10.05 16.59
N ASP A 40 -4.90 -10.71 15.99
CA ASP A 40 -5.04 -12.08 15.50
C ASP A 40 -5.25 -13.04 16.65
N LYS A 41 -4.52 -12.87 17.77
CA LYS A 41 -4.74 -13.63 19.01
C LYS A 41 -6.14 -13.39 19.59
N ILE A 42 -6.62 -12.15 19.66
CA ILE A 42 -7.99 -11.85 20.10
C ILE A 42 -9.01 -12.54 19.19
N SER A 43 -8.82 -12.46 17.88
CA SER A 43 -9.71 -13.09 16.90
C SER A 43 -9.73 -14.62 17.02
N ALA A 44 -8.57 -15.23 17.30
CA ALA A 44 -8.45 -16.66 17.54
C ALA A 44 -9.20 -17.09 18.82
N ILE A 45 -9.09 -16.30 19.90
CA ILE A 45 -9.84 -16.56 21.14
C ILE A 45 -11.34 -16.49 20.87
N TYR A 46 -11.83 -15.45 20.17
CA TYR A 46 -13.24 -15.37 19.84
C TYR A 46 -13.74 -16.53 18.98
N LYS A 47 -12.92 -17.02 18.03
CA LYS A 47 -13.26 -18.22 17.24
C LYS A 47 -13.35 -19.45 18.14
N GLN A 48 -12.37 -19.66 19.02
CA GLN A 48 -12.36 -20.78 19.95
C GLN A 48 -13.54 -20.73 20.93
N GLU A 49 -13.88 -19.56 21.46
CA GLU A 49 -15.04 -19.36 22.33
C GLU A 49 -16.38 -19.59 21.59
N ARG A 50 -16.44 -19.29 20.29
CA ARG A 50 -17.59 -19.58 19.45
C ARG A 50 -17.71 -21.08 19.19
N GLU A 51 -16.61 -21.74 18.83
CA GLU A 51 -16.57 -23.18 18.54
C GLU A 51 -16.87 -24.02 19.79
N ASN A 52 -16.24 -23.70 20.91
CA ASN A 52 -16.47 -24.34 22.21
C ASN A 52 -17.70 -23.79 22.94
N SER A 53 -18.48 -22.93 22.29
CA SER A 53 -19.68 -22.36 22.91
C SER A 53 -20.64 -23.50 23.27
N PRO A 54 -21.13 -23.56 24.51
CA PRO A 54 -22.13 -24.56 24.91
C PRO A 54 -23.35 -24.53 23.99
N LYS A 55 -23.68 -23.36 23.41
CA LYS A 55 -24.77 -23.21 22.42
C LYS A 55 -24.60 -24.11 21.20
N ASN A 56 -23.40 -24.24 20.64
CA ASN A 56 -23.19 -25.06 19.44
C ASN A 56 -23.46 -26.54 19.70
N ASN A 57 -23.04 -27.04 20.87
CA ASN A 57 -23.31 -28.42 21.27
C ASN A 57 -24.82 -28.65 21.49
N LEU A 58 -25.51 -27.68 22.09
CA LEU A 58 -26.96 -27.74 22.28
C LEU A 58 -27.73 -27.69 20.96
N TYR A 59 -27.33 -26.86 19.99
CA TYR A 59 -27.93 -26.84 18.66
C TYR A 59 -27.75 -28.18 17.92
N LYS A 60 -26.55 -28.78 17.95
CA LYS A 60 -26.31 -30.11 17.36
C LYS A 60 -27.22 -31.18 17.98
N LYS A 61 -27.32 -31.21 19.31
CA LYS A 61 -28.24 -32.14 20.01
C LYS A 61 -29.71 -31.90 19.63
N LEU A 62 -30.10 -30.64 19.43
CA LEU A 62 -31.47 -30.29 19.03
C LEU A 62 -31.78 -30.80 17.62
N ASP A 63 -30.83 -30.68 16.68
CA ASP A 63 -30.96 -31.20 15.33
C ASP A 63 -31.04 -32.74 15.31
N GLU A 64 -30.19 -33.42 16.10
CA GLU A 64 -30.23 -34.87 16.29
C GLU A 64 -31.60 -35.32 16.84
N LEU A 65 -32.06 -34.71 17.93
CA LEU A 65 -33.37 -35.01 18.52
C LEU A 65 -34.53 -34.71 17.57
N ALA A 66 -34.45 -33.64 16.78
CA ALA A 66 -35.46 -33.33 15.78
C ALA A 66 -35.55 -34.43 14.70
N SER A 67 -34.39 -34.95 14.26
CA SER A 67 -34.34 -36.06 13.31
C SER A 67 -34.90 -37.36 13.91
N GLU A 68 -34.56 -37.67 15.16
CA GLU A 68 -35.10 -38.83 15.90
C GLU A 68 -36.62 -38.75 16.03
N ILE A 69 -37.15 -37.61 16.50
CA ILE A 69 -38.60 -37.38 16.65
C ILE A 69 -39.32 -37.53 15.31
N LYS A 70 -38.73 -37.05 14.21
CA LYS A 70 -39.30 -37.21 12.88
C LYS A 70 -39.40 -38.69 12.49
N SER A 71 -38.32 -39.46 12.68
CA SER A 71 -38.32 -40.90 12.38
C SER A 71 -39.32 -41.70 13.23
N LEU A 72 -39.48 -41.34 14.51
CA LEU A 72 -40.46 -41.95 15.41
C LEU A 72 -41.89 -41.61 14.98
N LYS A 73 -42.16 -40.36 14.58
CA LYS A 73 -43.47 -39.94 14.04
C LYS A 73 -43.82 -40.70 12.76
N GLU A 74 -42.86 -40.89 11.86
CA GLU A 74 -43.04 -41.68 10.64
C GLU A 74 -43.36 -43.15 10.97
N SER A 75 -42.61 -43.75 11.90
CA SER A 75 -42.85 -45.13 12.35
C SER A 75 -44.23 -45.29 12.99
N ARG A 76 -44.64 -44.33 13.83
CA ARG A 76 -45.98 -44.31 14.44
C ARG A 76 -47.08 -44.20 13.38
N SER A 77 -46.88 -43.39 12.34
CA SER A 77 -47.82 -43.26 11.23
C SER A 77 -47.99 -44.59 10.49
N LYS A 78 -46.89 -45.31 10.21
CA LYS A 78 -46.93 -46.65 9.60
C LYS A 78 -47.72 -47.65 10.47
N ALA A 79 -47.45 -47.69 11.77
CA ALA A 79 -48.19 -48.55 12.70
C ALA A 79 -49.69 -48.20 12.75
N PHE A 80 -50.04 -46.92 12.70
CA PHE A 80 -51.42 -46.47 12.65
C PHE A 80 -52.15 -46.91 11.37
N ASN A 81 -51.48 -46.81 10.22
CA ASN A 81 -52.03 -47.28 8.94
C ASN A 81 -52.28 -48.80 8.97
N LEU A 82 -51.29 -49.58 9.42
CA LEU A 82 -51.43 -51.03 9.58
C LEU A 82 -52.56 -51.40 10.54
N LYS A 83 -52.75 -50.63 11.61
CA LYS A 83 -53.87 -50.80 12.54
C LYS A 83 -55.20 -50.52 11.85
N SER A 84 -55.29 -49.46 11.06
CA SER A 84 -56.52 -49.10 10.33
C SER A 84 -56.91 -50.20 9.33
N GLU A 85 -55.93 -50.76 8.61
CA GLU A 85 -56.15 -51.88 7.69
C GLU A 85 -56.60 -53.16 8.42
N ALA A 86 -55.93 -53.49 9.53
CA ALA A 86 -56.30 -54.63 10.37
C ALA A 86 -57.70 -54.46 11.00
N LEU A 87 -58.09 -53.23 11.34
CA LEU A 87 -59.40 -52.93 11.90
C LEU A 87 -60.50 -53.10 10.84
N GLY A 88 -60.28 -52.58 9.62
CA GLY A 88 -61.21 -52.77 8.52
C GLY A 88 -61.44 -54.25 8.18
N THR A 89 -60.36 -55.03 8.09
CA THR A 89 -60.46 -56.49 7.85
C THR A 89 -61.18 -57.22 8.99
N TYR A 90 -60.91 -56.85 10.25
CA TYR A 90 -61.63 -57.40 11.41
C TYR A 90 -63.13 -57.08 11.38
N GLU A 91 -63.51 -55.85 11.05
CA GLU A 91 -64.91 -55.43 10.95
C GLU A 91 -65.64 -56.16 9.83
N THR A 92 -65.01 -56.35 8.67
CA THR A 92 -65.58 -57.15 7.57
C THR A 92 -65.85 -58.59 8.04
N ILE A 93 -64.86 -59.27 8.62
CA ILE A 93 -65.02 -60.66 9.09
C ILE A 93 -66.06 -60.75 10.20
N LYS A 94 -66.07 -59.80 11.13
CA LYS A 94 -67.07 -59.75 12.21
C LYS A 94 -68.49 -59.55 11.67
N GLY A 95 -68.66 -58.69 10.66
CA GLY A 95 -69.93 -58.47 9.97
C GLY A 95 -70.43 -59.71 9.24
N GLU A 96 -69.53 -60.52 8.67
CA GLU A 96 -69.89 -61.80 8.05
C GLU A 96 -70.31 -62.88 9.06
N ILE A 97 -69.72 -62.88 10.27
CA ILE A 97 -70.02 -63.86 11.32
C ILE A 97 -71.34 -63.54 12.07
N GLN A 98 -71.65 -62.26 12.30
CA GLN A 98 -72.82 -61.83 13.09
C GLN A 98 -74.19 -62.38 12.62
N PRO A 99 -74.57 -62.33 11.33
CA PRO A 99 -75.88 -62.81 10.88
C PRO A 99 -76.03 -64.33 11.01
N GLU A 100 -74.92 -65.07 11.02
CA GLU A 100 -74.93 -66.53 11.17
C GLU A 100 -75.07 -66.96 12.62
N LYS A 101 -74.50 -66.21 13.58
CA LYS A 101 -74.65 -66.47 15.03
C LYS A 101 -76.08 -66.32 15.55
N GLY A 102 -76.92 -65.55 14.87
CA GLY A 102 -78.34 -65.38 15.22
C GLY A 102 -79.25 -66.53 14.78
N LYS A 103 -78.77 -67.43 13.90
CA LYS A 103 -79.53 -68.60 13.45
C LYS A 103 -79.38 -69.73 14.47
N LYS A 104 -80.48 -70.38 14.87
CA LYS A 104 -80.43 -71.64 15.63
C LYS A 104 -79.83 -72.74 14.74
N MET A 105 -78.52 -72.90 14.76
CA MET A 105 -77.82 -74.01 14.09
C MET A 105 -77.52 -75.11 15.10
N MET A 106 -77.65 -76.37 14.66
CA MET A 106 -77.17 -77.53 15.41
C MET A 106 -75.63 -77.48 15.50
N SER A 107 -75.06 -78.05 16.57
CA SER A 107 -73.61 -78.15 16.68
C SER A 107 -73.01 -79.10 15.62
N ALA A 108 -71.73 -78.94 15.33
CA ALA A 108 -70.96 -79.84 14.48
C ALA A 108 -71.14 -81.32 14.86
N GLN A 109 -71.10 -81.62 16.16
CA GLN A 109 -71.25 -82.97 16.71
C GLN A 109 -72.70 -83.47 16.64
N GLU A 110 -73.67 -82.59 16.85
CA GLU A 110 -75.10 -82.92 16.69
C GLU A 110 -75.44 -83.25 15.23
N ILE A 111 -74.92 -82.48 14.28
CA ILE A 111 -75.09 -82.75 12.84
C ILE A 111 -74.48 -84.10 12.48
N ASP A 112 -73.25 -84.36 12.91
CA ASP A 112 -72.56 -85.63 12.63
C ASP A 112 -73.29 -86.83 13.27
N SER A 113 -73.87 -86.65 14.47
CA SER A 113 -74.66 -87.68 15.15
C SER A 113 -76.00 -87.92 14.47
N ARG A 114 -76.69 -86.86 14.04
CA ARG A 114 -77.98 -86.94 13.34
C ARG A 114 -77.83 -87.58 11.96
N MET A 115 -76.78 -87.24 11.22
CA MET A 115 -76.46 -87.91 9.95
C MET A 115 -76.20 -89.41 10.15
N LYS A 116 -75.48 -89.81 11.21
CA LYS A 116 -75.28 -91.23 11.55
C LYS A 116 -76.58 -91.93 11.91
N GLU A 117 -77.46 -91.29 12.69
CA GLU A 117 -78.76 -91.82 13.07
C GLU A 117 -79.65 -92.06 11.83
N ILE A 118 -79.71 -91.10 10.90
CA ILE A 118 -80.47 -91.22 9.66
C ILE A 118 -79.91 -92.35 8.79
N ASN A 119 -78.58 -92.43 8.64
CA ASN A 119 -77.92 -93.50 7.89
C ASN A 119 -78.20 -94.89 8.50
N LEU A 120 -78.18 -95.02 9.83
CA LEU A 120 -78.52 -96.28 10.51
C LEU A 120 -79.99 -96.67 10.31
N LYS A 121 -80.93 -95.70 10.33
CA LYS A 121 -82.35 -95.96 10.06
C LYS A 121 -82.61 -96.41 8.63
N LEU A 122 -81.93 -95.80 7.65
CA LEU A 122 -81.97 -96.21 6.23
C LEU A 122 -81.49 -97.65 6.03
N ILE A 123 -80.49 -98.10 6.81
CA ILE A 123 -79.93 -99.46 6.70
C ILE A 123 -80.78 -100.51 7.46
N SER A 124 -81.34 -100.14 8.61
CA SER A 124 -81.98 -101.09 9.54
C SER A 124 -83.48 -101.28 9.35
N THR A 125 -84.16 -100.38 8.65
CA THR A 125 -85.62 -100.42 8.46
C THR A 125 -86.00 -100.44 6.98
N LYS A 126 -87.08 -101.16 6.62
CA LYS A 126 -87.65 -101.09 5.26
C LYS A 126 -88.32 -99.72 5.09
N CYS A 127 -87.65 -98.81 4.40
CA CYS A 127 -88.17 -97.48 4.10
C CYS A 127 -88.96 -97.48 2.78
N ASP A 128 -90.07 -96.73 2.73
CA ASP A 128 -90.78 -96.44 1.48
C ASP A 128 -90.04 -95.33 0.71
N SER A 129 -90.14 -95.32 -0.63
CA SER A 129 -89.46 -94.35 -1.51
C SER A 129 -89.67 -92.87 -1.14
N LYS A 130 -90.80 -92.52 -0.52
CA LYS A 130 -91.04 -91.16 0.00
C LYS A 130 -90.18 -90.83 1.22
N THR A 131 -90.01 -91.77 2.14
CA THR A 131 -89.21 -91.58 3.36
C THR A 131 -87.71 -91.54 3.05
N GLU A 132 -87.27 -92.31 2.07
CA GLU A 132 -85.89 -92.29 1.57
C GLU A 132 -85.51 -90.93 0.98
N LYS A 133 -86.36 -90.35 0.11
CA LYS A 133 -86.16 -88.98 -0.43
C LYS A 133 -86.15 -87.91 0.65
N MET A 134 -86.97 -88.05 1.69
CA MET A 134 -86.97 -87.13 2.83
C MET A 134 -85.63 -87.20 3.60
N PHE A 135 -85.14 -88.40 3.89
CA PHE A 135 -83.84 -88.59 4.55
C PHE A 135 -82.66 -88.10 3.71
N GLU A 136 -82.68 -88.32 2.40
CA GLU A 136 -81.67 -87.76 1.49
C GLU A 136 -81.65 -86.23 1.54
N SER A 137 -82.82 -85.59 1.49
CA SER A 137 -82.93 -84.13 1.58
C SER A 137 -82.48 -83.58 2.94
N GLU A 138 -82.76 -84.29 4.04
CA GLU A 138 -82.31 -83.94 5.38
C GLU A 138 -80.78 -84.05 5.48
N ILE A 139 -80.17 -85.14 4.97
CA ILE A 139 -78.72 -85.31 4.91
C ILE A 139 -78.06 -84.22 4.08
N GLU A 140 -78.62 -83.86 2.92
CA GLU A 140 -78.06 -82.80 2.08
C GLU A 140 -78.09 -81.43 2.79
N ASN A 141 -79.18 -81.12 3.49
CA ASN A 141 -79.31 -79.92 4.32
C ASN A 141 -78.32 -79.93 5.50
N LEU A 142 -78.18 -81.06 6.19
CA LEU A 142 -77.21 -81.24 7.28
C LEU A 142 -75.76 -81.08 6.79
N ARG A 143 -75.42 -81.61 5.60
CA ARG A 143 -74.10 -81.41 4.97
C ARG A 143 -73.83 -79.93 4.64
N LYS A 144 -74.83 -79.21 4.10
CA LYS A 144 -74.73 -77.77 3.84
C LYS A 144 -74.50 -76.98 5.13
N GLN A 145 -75.26 -77.30 6.18
CA GLN A 145 -75.08 -76.71 7.51
C GLN A 145 -73.69 -77.00 8.09
N ARG A 146 -73.19 -78.24 7.98
CA ARG A 146 -71.86 -78.63 8.45
C ARG A 146 -70.75 -77.84 7.77
N LYS A 147 -70.85 -77.66 6.45
CA LYS A 147 -69.90 -76.85 5.66
C LYS A 147 -69.91 -75.39 6.12
N ASN A 148 -71.08 -74.81 6.37
CA ASN A 148 -71.21 -73.44 6.87
C ASN A 148 -70.57 -73.27 8.25
N ILE A 149 -70.78 -74.22 9.18
CA ILE A 149 -70.14 -74.20 10.50
C ILE A 149 -68.61 -74.23 10.37
N GLY A 150 -68.06 -75.08 9.49
CA GLY A 150 -66.61 -75.12 9.25
C GLY A 150 -66.05 -73.79 8.73
N MET A 151 -66.77 -73.11 7.84
CA MET A 151 -66.39 -71.77 7.37
C MET A 151 -66.48 -70.72 8.49
N LEU A 152 -67.49 -70.79 9.35
CA LEU A 152 -67.64 -69.89 10.50
C LEU A 152 -66.52 -70.09 11.53
N GLU A 153 -66.14 -71.32 11.82
CA GLU A 153 -65.02 -71.63 12.71
C GLU A 153 -63.70 -71.05 12.17
N GLN A 154 -63.45 -71.19 10.86
CA GLN A 154 -62.27 -70.59 10.21
C GLN A 154 -62.28 -69.06 10.29
N LYS A 155 -63.40 -68.42 9.94
CA LYS A 155 -63.55 -66.96 10.07
C LYS A 155 -63.40 -66.49 11.50
N SER A 156 -63.91 -67.25 12.48
CA SER A 156 -63.76 -66.93 13.89
C SER A 156 -62.31 -67.02 14.36
N LYS A 157 -61.53 -67.99 13.88
CA LYS A 157 -60.08 -68.06 14.16
C LYS A 157 -59.34 -66.86 13.57
N LEU A 158 -59.60 -66.54 12.30
CA LEU A 158 -59.02 -65.37 11.65
C LEU A 158 -59.36 -64.06 12.39
N ALA A 159 -60.60 -63.93 12.89
CA ALA A 159 -60.98 -62.77 13.70
C ALA A 159 -60.18 -62.66 15.01
N LEU A 160 -59.88 -63.79 15.67
CA LEU A 160 -59.05 -63.80 16.88
C LEU A 160 -57.59 -63.41 16.56
N ASP A 161 -57.03 -63.91 15.46
CA ASP A 161 -55.67 -63.59 15.03
C ASP A 161 -55.52 -62.11 14.69
N ILE A 162 -56.49 -61.55 13.95
CA ILE A 162 -56.50 -60.11 13.63
C ILE A 162 -56.69 -59.27 14.89
N LYS A 163 -57.51 -59.72 15.83
CA LYS A 163 -57.67 -59.03 17.13
C LYS A 163 -56.36 -59.00 17.91
N ALA A 164 -55.63 -60.11 17.97
CA ALA A 164 -54.31 -60.14 18.60
C ALA A 164 -53.31 -59.21 17.90
N LYS A 165 -53.34 -59.14 16.56
CA LYS A 165 -52.52 -58.18 15.78
C LYS A 165 -52.89 -56.73 16.11
N LEU A 166 -54.18 -56.41 16.26
CA LEU A 166 -54.64 -55.07 16.66
C LEU A 166 -54.15 -54.70 18.05
N ASP A 167 -54.17 -55.62 19.00
CA ASP A 167 -53.67 -55.39 20.36
C ASP A 167 -52.16 -55.13 20.36
N SER A 168 -51.39 -55.89 19.55
CA SER A 168 -49.95 -55.66 19.35
C SER A 168 -49.67 -54.27 18.76
N LEU A 169 -50.38 -53.88 17.70
CA LEU A 169 -50.20 -52.57 17.05
C LEU A 169 -50.61 -51.41 17.98
N ASN A 170 -51.64 -51.62 18.82
CA ASN A 170 -52.00 -50.66 19.85
C ASN A 170 -50.89 -50.47 20.89
N GLY A 171 -50.22 -51.55 21.30
CA GLY A 171 -49.04 -51.49 22.16
C GLY A 171 -47.91 -50.68 21.51
N GLU A 172 -47.54 -51.02 20.28
CA GLU A 172 -46.48 -50.32 19.54
C GLU A 172 -46.75 -48.82 19.38
N ILE A 173 -47.99 -48.43 19.05
CA ILE A 173 -48.38 -47.02 18.91
C ILE A 173 -48.25 -46.26 20.25
N LYS A 174 -48.60 -46.91 21.38
CA LYS A 174 -48.44 -46.31 22.71
C LYS A 174 -46.97 -46.11 23.04
N ASP A 175 -46.14 -47.13 22.83
CA ASP A 175 -44.70 -47.06 23.09
C ASP A 175 -44.01 -45.98 22.25
N LEU A 176 -44.33 -45.92 20.96
CA LEU A 176 -43.82 -44.86 20.07
C LEU A 176 -44.29 -43.47 20.49
N SER A 177 -45.54 -43.34 20.95
CA SER A 177 -46.06 -42.05 21.43
C SER A 177 -45.37 -41.61 22.73
N GLN A 178 -45.08 -42.54 23.63
CA GLN A 178 -44.31 -42.27 24.84
C GLN A 178 -42.89 -41.81 24.50
N LYS A 179 -42.17 -42.53 23.63
CA LYS A 179 -40.82 -42.15 23.18
C LYS A 179 -40.80 -40.77 22.54
N ILE A 180 -41.81 -40.43 21.72
CA ILE A 180 -41.93 -39.08 21.13
C ILE A 180 -42.09 -38.03 22.24
N ALA A 181 -42.93 -38.27 23.25
CA ALA A 181 -43.14 -37.33 24.35
C ALA A 181 -41.88 -37.13 25.19
N GLU A 182 -41.15 -38.21 25.52
CA GLU A 182 -39.88 -38.16 26.24
C GLU A 182 -38.83 -37.33 25.49
N ARG A 183 -38.65 -37.59 24.19
CA ARG A 183 -37.71 -36.82 23.34
C ARG A 183 -38.12 -35.36 23.21
N GLN A 184 -39.41 -35.08 23.10
CA GLN A 184 -39.93 -33.72 23.06
C GLN A 184 -39.65 -32.96 24.36
N SER A 185 -39.79 -33.61 25.51
CA SER A 185 -39.44 -33.02 26.81
C SER A 185 -37.96 -32.64 26.89
N VAL A 186 -37.06 -33.48 26.37
CA VAL A 186 -35.62 -33.16 26.28
C VAL A 186 -35.37 -31.95 25.38
N VAL A 187 -36.07 -31.85 24.24
CA VAL A 187 -35.97 -30.67 23.35
C VAL A 187 -36.39 -29.39 24.07
N ASP A 188 -37.48 -29.45 24.85
CA ASP A 188 -37.97 -28.28 25.58
C ASP A 188 -37.01 -27.88 26.71
N GLY A 189 -36.38 -28.85 27.38
CA GLY A 189 -35.29 -28.61 28.34
C GLY A 189 -34.08 -27.92 27.70
N ILE A 190 -33.59 -28.44 26.57
CA ILE A 190 -32.47 -27.83 25.83
C ILE A 190 -32.80 -26.40 25.36
N LYS A 191 -34.05 -26.14 24.94
CA LYS A 191 -34.49 -24.78 24.58
C LYS A 191 -34.50 -23.83 25.77
N ALA A 192 -34.84 -24.31 26.96
CA ALA A 192 -34.76 -23.51 28.19
C ALA A 192 -33.30 -23.20 28.53
N GLU A 193 -32.40 -24.19 28.50
CA GLU A 193 -30.95 -23.98 28.69
C GLU A 193 -30.39 -22.95 27.70
N LEU A 194 -30.79 -23.03 26.43
CA LEU A 194 -30.36 -22.06 25.41
C LEU A 194 -30.83 -20.62 25.72
N LYS A 195 -32.02 -20.45 26.30
CA LYS A 195 -32.51 -19.13 26.75
C LYS A 195 -31.68 -18.62 27.92
N GLU A 196 -31.42 -19.44 28.92
CA GLU A 196 -30.58 -19.06 30.06
C GLU A 196 -29.17 -18.63 29.62
N ILE A 197 -28.54 -19.36 28.70
CA ILE A 197 -27.21 -19.00 28.15
C ILE A 197 -27.29 -17.75 27.24
N ASN A 198 -28.46 -17.42 26.68
CA ASN A 198 -28.66 -16.15 25.96
C ASN A 198 -28.78 -14.96 26.94
N ASP A 199 -29.44 -15.16 28.07
CA ASP A 199 -29.74 -14.10 29.04
C ASP A 199 -28.55 -13.82 29.98
N GLN A 200 -27.59 -14.75 30.11
CA GLN A 200 -26.33 -14.49 30.79
C GLN A 200 -25.43 -13.54 29.96
N GLU A 201 -25.28 -12.29 30.42
CA GLU A 201 -24.22 -11.40 29.95
C GLU A 201 -22.86 -12.07 30.19
N LYS A 202 -22.16 -12.44 29.10
CA LYS A 202 -20.86 -13.06 29.22
C LYS A 202 -19.84 -12.02 29.73
N PRO A 203 -19.15 -12.26 30.85
CA PRO A 203 -18.01 -11.43 31.23
C PRO A 203 -16.96 -11.53 30.12
N LYS A 204 -16.35 -10.38 29.77
CA LYS A 204 -15.26 -10.35 28.79
C LYS A 204 -14.12 -11.23 29.28
N ASN A 205 -13.51 -11.98 28.36
CA ASN A 205 -12.37 -12.82 28.67
C ASN A 205 -11.20 -11.93 29.18
N PRO A 206 -10.65 -12.18 30.38
CA PRO A 206 -9.61 -11.34 30.97
C PRO A 206 -8.33 -11.32 30.13
N VAL A 207 -8.07 -12.37 29.33
CA VAL A 207 -6.95 -12.42 28.38
C VAL A 207 -7.17 -11.43 27.23
N ILE A 208 -8.40 -11.31 26.73
CA ILE A 208 -8.76 -10.32 25.69
C ILE A 208 -8.59 -8.92 26.25
N GLU A 209 -9.05 -8.64 27.47
CA GLU A 209 -8.85 -7.33 28.11
C GLU A 209 -7.35 -7.00 28.27
N GLY A 210 -6.52 -7.99 28.62
CA GLY A 210 -5.07 -7.83 28.67
C GLY A 210 -4.48 -7.47 27.30
N TYR A 211 -4.91 -8.15 26.23
CA TYR A 211 -4.48 -7.84 24.87
C TYR A 211 -4.99 -6.47 24.39
N GLU A 212 -6.21 -6.07 24.72
CA GLU A 212 -6.76 -4.74 24.40
C GLU A 212 -5.96 -3.63 25.08
N LYS A 213 -5.61 -3.79 26.37
CA LYS A 213 -4.72 -2.86 27.10
C LYS A 213 -3.35 -2.75 26.43
N ASN A 214 -2.76 -3.88 26.04
CA ASN A 214 -1.47 -3.89 25.35
C ASN A 214 -1.56 -3.21 23.97
N ILE A 215 -2.63 -3.46 23.20
CA ILE A 215 -2.87 -2.76 21.93
C ILE A 215 -2.95 -1.25 22.15
N GLN A 216 -3.62 -0.80 23.21
CA GLN A 216 -3.71 0.62 23.53
C GLN A 216 -2.35 1.22 23.88
N ALA A 217 -1.54 0.53 24.69
CA ALA A 217 -0.17 0.95 24.98
C ALA A 217 0.70 1.03 23.71
N PHE A 218 0.59 0.06 22.81
CA PHE A 218 1.31 0.08 21.52
C PHE A 218 0.81 1.18 20.59
N LYS A 219 -0.49 1.53 20.60
CA LYS A 219 -1.02 2.68 19.85
C LYS A 219 -0.43 4.00 20.34
N ASN A 220 -0.30 4.18 21.65
CA ASN A 220 0.33 5.35 22.24
C ASN A 220 1.80 5.44 21.79
N LYS A 221 2.57 4.34 21.92
CA LYS A 221 3.95 4.28 21.44
C LYS A 221 4.08 4.58 19.94
N ARG A 222 3.14 4.10 19.11
CA ARG A 222 3.11 4.40 17.67
C ARG A 222 2.92 5.89 17.40
N ASN A 223 2.06 6.56 18.17
CA ASN A 223 1.84 7.99 18.04
C ASN A 223 3.11 8.77 18.43
N GLU A 224 3.75 8.42 19.55
CA GLU A 224 5.03 9.03 19.98
C GLU A 224 6.13 8.88 18.92
N LEU A 225 6.29 7.69 18.33
CA LEU A 225 7.25 7.45 17.25
C LEU A 225 6.93 8.30 16.01
N SER A 226 5.65 8.44 15.68
CA SER A 226 5.19 9.26 14.55
C SER A 226 5.50 10.74 14.78
N GLU A 227 5.33 11.24 16.00
CA GLU A 227 5.70 12.61 16.37
C GLU A 227 7.21 12.84 16.29
N LYS A 228 8.03 11.90 16.77
CA LYS A 228 9.50 11.97 16.63
C LYS A 228 9.94 12.00 15.18
N ILE A 229 9.31 11.23 14.29
CA ILE A 229 9.59 11.27 12.85
C ILE A 229 9.26 12.66 12.29
N LYS A 230 8.09 13.22 12.62
CA LYS A 230 7.71 14.58 12.18
C LYS A 230 8.71 15.63 12.66
N ALA A 231 9.13 15.56 13.92
CA ALA A 231 10.12 16.49 14.48
C ALA A 231 11.46 16.41 13.74
N GLN A 232 11.93 15.21 13.38
CA GLN A 232 13.15 15.06 12.58
C GLN A 232 12.98 15.57 11.15
N GLN A 233 11.78 15.42 10.56
CA GLN A 233 11.49 15.98 9.23
C GLN A 233 11.48 17.51 9.24
N GLU A 234 11.01 18.15 10.31
CA GLU A 234 11.06 19.61 10.43
C GLU A 234 12.50 20.10 10.55
N LYS A 235 13.35 19.43 11.34
CA LYS A 235 14.79 19.74 11.41
C LYS A 235 15.50 19.62 10.07
N ILE A 236 15.09 18.64 9.25
CA ILE A 236 15.58 18.52 7.88
C ILE A 236 15.19 19.77 7.10
N ARG A 237 13.90 20.12 7.11
CA ARG A 237 13.35 21.30 6.40
C ARG A 237 14.05 22.60 6.79
N GLU A 238 14.28 22.83 8.08
CA GLU A 238 15.03 24.00 8.58
C GLU A 238 16.43 24.06 7.96
N LYS A 239 17.17 22.94 7.96
CA LYS A 239 18.49 22.86 7.32
C LYS A 239 18.44 23.07 5.81
N GLU A 240 17.37 22.65 5.13
CA GLU A 240 17.23 22.91 3.68
C GLU A 240 17.05 24.41 3.41
N ILE A 241 16.25 25.10 4.23
CA ILE A 241 16.04 26.55 4.11
C ILE A 241 17.34 27.31 4.40
N GLU A 242 18.07 26.93 5.46
CA GLU A 242 19.37 27.54 5.78
C GLU A 242 20.39 27.34 4.66
N TYR A 243 20.45 26.14 4.09
CA TYR A 243 21.37 25.84 3.00
C TYR A 243 21.01 26.60 1.70
N ASP A 244 19.72 26.75 1.39
CA ASP A 244 19.29 27.52 0.22
C ASP A 244 19.65 29.01 0.38
N LYS A 245 19.46 29.61 1.56
CA LYS A 245 19.93 30.98 1.85
C LYS A 245 21.44 31.11 1.69
N PHE A 246 22.19 30.15 2.22
CA PHE A 246 23.65 30.13 2.08
C PHE A 246 24.09 30.08 0.61
N LEU A 247 23.41 29.30 -0.24
CA LEU A 247 23.70 29.25 -1.68
C LEU A 247 23.44 30.60 -2.38
N GLU A 248 22.39 31.31 -2.00
CA GLU A 248 22.10 32.65 -2.51
C GLU A 248 23.18 33.65 -2.09
N GLU A 249 23.57 33.66 -0.81
CA GLU A 249 24.65 34.52 -0.30
C GLU A 249 25.98 34.24 -1.00
N MET A 250 26.31 32.96 -1.22
CA MET A 250 27.51 32.55 -1.95
C MET A 250 27.48 33.03 -3.41
N ALA A 251 26.34 32.94 -4.10
CA ALA A 251 26.20 33.42 -5.47
C ALA A 251 26.38 34.94 -5.56
N ILE A 252 25.82 35.71 -4.61
CA ILE A 252 26.00 37.16 -4.52
C ILE A 252 27.48 37.49 -4.28
N ALA A 253 28.13 36.82 -3.34
CA ALA A 253 29.54 37.03 -3.03
C ALA A 253 30.45 36.75 -4.25
N GLN A 254 30.20 35.66 -4.98
CA GLN A 254 30.93 35.32 -6.21
C GLN A 254 30.71 36.34 -7.32
N ALA A 255 29.48 36.84 -7.50
CA ALA A 255 29.18 37.87 -8.48
C ALA A 255 29.91 39.18 -8.17
N LEU A 256 29.95 39.60 -6.90
CA LEU A 256 30.70 40.76 -6.44
C LEU A 256 32.21 40.59 -6.64
N GLU A 257 32.75 39.39 -6.40
CA GLU A 257 34.18 39.12 -6.62
C GLU A 257 34.55 39.21 -8.10
N LYS A 258 33.73 38.64 -9.00
CA LYS A 258 33.91 38.78 -10.46
C LYS A 258 33.88 40.25 -10.89
N GLN A 259 32.93 41.04 -10.40
CA GLN A 259 32.86 42.47 -10.71
C GLN A 259 34.10 43.24 -10.24
N LYS A 260 34.63 42.91 -9.04
CA LYS A 260 35.88 43.49 -8.54
C LYS A 260 37.07 43.10 -9.39
N GLU A 261 37.15 41.85 -9.84
CA GLU A 261 38.20 41.39 -10.75
C GLU A 261 38.14 42.08 -12.11
N GLU A 262 36.94 42.24 -12.68
CA GLU A 262 36.73 42.97 -13.93
C GLU A 262 37.19 44.44 -13.82
N ILE A 263 36.85 45.12 -12.72
CA ILE A 263 37.31 46.51 -12.49
C ILE A 263 38.83 46.56 -12.33
N LYS A 264 39.43 45.61 -11.60
CA LYS A 264 40.90 45.55 -11.47
C LYS A 264 41.58 45.36 -12.83
N GLN A 265 41.03 44.52 -13.71
CA GLN A 265 41.55 44.32 -15.06
C GLN A 265 41.42 45.59 -15.93
N ARG A 266 40.33 46.35 -15.79
CA ARG A 266 40.18 47.64 -16.50
C ARG A 266 41.21 48.67 -16.02
N ILE A 267 41.39 48.79 -14.69
CA ILE A 267 42.39 49.67 -14.10
C ILE A 267 43.79 49.30 -14.62
N SER A 268 44.17 48.02 -14.63
CA SER A 268 45.48 47.60 -15.13
C SER A 268 45.66 47.91 -16.62
N ALA A 269 44.63 47.72 -17.45
CA ALA A 269 44.69 48.04 -18.87
C ALA A 269 44.85 49.56 -19.11
N LEU A 270 44.15 50.40 -18.35
CA LEU A 270 44.32 51.87 -18.41
C LEU A 270 45.71 52.30 -17.93
N GLU A 271 46.26 51.65 -16.89
CA GLU A 271 47.62 51.90 -16.41
C GLU A 271 48.68 51.51 -17.45
N GLU A 272 48.49 50.39 -18.16
CA GLU A 272 49.35 49.99 -19.28
C GLU A 272 49.32 51.01 -20.43
N GLN A 273 48.14 51.50 -20.80
CA GLN A 273 47.99 52.55 -21.82
C GLN A 273 48.67 53.86 -21.40
N LYS A 274 48.49 54.28 -20.14
CA LYS A 274 49.18 55.44 -19.57
C LYS A 274 50.71 55.27 -19.65
N ASN A 275 51.22 54.10 -19.26
CA ASN A 275 52.64 53.80 -19.28
C ASN A 275 53.19 53.77 -20.72
N ALA A 276 52.41 53.32 -21.71
CA ALA A 276 52.80 53.36 -23.12
C ALA A 276 52.92 54.80 -23.64
N LEU A 277 51.93 55.66 -23.37
CA LEU A 277 51.95 57.08 -23.75
C LEU A 277 53.11 57.84 -23.08
N SER A 278 53.37 57.59 -21.79
CA SER A 278 54.50 58.18 -21.08
C SER A 278 55.86 57.75 -21.67
N LYS A 279 55.98 56.49 -22.10
CA LYS A 279 57.16 56.01 -22.84
C LYS A 279 57.30 56.71 -24.20
N GLU A 280 56.21 56.98 -24.91
CA GLU A 280 56.24 57.72 -26.19
C GLU A 280 56.61 59.18 -25.99
N GLU A 281 56.08 59.83 -24.95
CA GLU A 281 56.45 61.18 -24.55
C GLU A 281 57.95 61.30 -24.25
N SER A 282 58.52 60.32 -23.54
CA SER A 282 59.96 60.29 -23.22
C SER A 282 60.88 60.16 -24.44
N LYS A 283 60.38 59.68 -25.58
CA LYS A 283 61.15 59.59 -26.84
C LYS A 283 61.24 60.91 -27.59
N LEU A 284 60.34 61.86 -27.34
CA LEU A 284 60.29 63.18 -27.97
C LEU A 284 61.20 64.17 -27.23
N ASN A 285 62.52 64.08 -27.46
CA ASN A 285 63.50 64.97 -26.82
C ASN A 285 64.23 65.86 -27.85
N PRO A 286 63.96 67.17 -27.88
CA PRO A 286 64.65 68.14 -28.74
C PRO A 286 66.16 68.25 -28.45
N SER A 287 66.61 67.88 -27.24
CA SER A 287 68.02 67.88 -26.84
C SER A 287 68.90 66.91 -27.64
N ARG A 288 68.32 65.99 -28.41
CA ARG A 288 69.05 65.19 -29.40
C ARG A 288 69.64 66.08 -30.51
N PHE A 289 68.91 67.11 -30.93
CA PHE A 289 69.44 68.10 -31.86
C PHE A 289 70.59 68.89 -31.24
N ASP A 290 70.53 69.21 -29.93
CA ASP A 290 71.62 69.92 -29.25
C ASP A 290 72.91 69.11 -29.18
N SER A 291 72.79 67.81 -28.89
CA SER A 291 73.94 66.90 -28.88
C SER A 291 74.58 66.77 -30.26
N ILE A 292 73.77 66.85 -31.31
CA ILE A 292 74.20 66.72 -32.71
C ILE A 292 74.76 68.04 -33.22
N ILE A 293 74.15 69.17 -32.89
CA ILE A 293 74.67 70.52 -33.17
C ILE A 293 76.02 70.69 -32.45
N PHE A 294 76.14 70.23 -31.20
CA PHE A 294 77.40 70.26 -30.46
C PHE A 294 78.47 69.38 -31.11
N ARG A 295 78.14 68.13 -31.50
CA ARG A 295 79.07 67.25 -32.24
C ARG A 295 79.46 67.82 -33.60
N MET A 296 78.52 68.42 -34.33
CA MET A 296 78.77 69.12 -35.59
C MET A 296 79.61 70.39 -35.38
N GLY A 297 79.57 71.03 -34.21
CA GLY A 297 80.39 72.21 -33.89
C GLY A 297 81.79 71.89 -33.37
N SER A 298 82.05 70.64 -32.97
CA SER A 298 83.31 70.18 -32.34
C SER A 298 84.19 69.32 -33.26
N LEU A 299 83.80 69.14 -34.52
CA LEU A 299 84.63 68.45 -35.52
C LEU A 299 85.76 69.38 -35.97
N ASP A 300 86.99 68.84 -35.99
CA ASP A 300 88.17 69.58 -36.39
C ASP A 300 88.13 69.93 -37.89
N LEU A 301 88.12 71.23 -38.17
CA LEU A 301 88.01 71.83 -39.51
C LEU A 301 89.35 71.95 -40.24
N SER A 302 90.28 71.03 -39.99
CA SER A 302 91.64 71.09 -40.56
C SER A 302 91.79 70.25 -41.83
N GLY A 303 91.12 70.67 -42.92
CA GLY A 303 91.31 70.13 -44.27
C GLY A 303 90.13 70.37 -45.23
N GLU A 304 90.41 70.44 -46.54
CA GLU A 304 89.40 70.70 -47.59
C GLU A 304 88.29 69.63 -47.71
N LYS A 305 88.45 68.45 -47.08
CA LYS A 305 87.44 67.37 -47.05
C LYS A 305 87.15 66.95 -45.61
N ILE A 306 85.89 67.04 -45.21
CA ILE A 306 85.42 66.68 -43.87
C ILE A 306 84.96 65.22 -43.87
N SER A 307 85.44 64.43 -42.90
CA SER A 307 84.93 63.07 -42.64
C SER A 307 83.94 63.11 -41.46
N LEU A 308 82.69 62.79 -41.73
CA LEU A 308 81.64 62.73 -40.71
C LEU A 308 81.53 61.30 -40.16
N PRO A 309 81.43 61.12 -38.83
CA PRO A 309 81.05 59.85 -38.22
C PRO A 309 79.76 59.29 -38.84
N VAL A 310 79.74 57.99 -39.14
CA VAL A 310 78.63 57.30 -39.83
C VAL A 310 77.28 57.58 -39.17
N ASP A 311 77.24 57.61 -37.84
CA ASP A 311 76.03 57.88 -37.05
C ASP A 311 75.46 59.28 -37.28
N LEU A 312 76.32 60.29 -37.46
CA LEU A 312 75.91 61.67 -37.74
C LEU A 312 75.42 61.81 -39.19
N ALA A 313 76.10 61.16 -40.14
CA ALA A 313 75.66 61.13 -41.53
C ALA A 313 74.29 60.43 -41.70
N LEU A 314 74.07 59.34 -40.95
CA LEU A 314 72.78 58.63 -40.92
C LEU A 314 71.67 59.51 -40.35
N TYR A 315 71.92 60.25 -39.27
CA TYR A 315 70.93 61.15 -38.67
C TYR A 315 70.57 62.32 -39.61
N LEU A 316 71.58 62.93 -40.24
CA LEU A 316 71.37 63.99 -41.22
C LEU A 316 70.56 63.48 -42.42
N SER A 317 70.84 62.26 -42.89
CA SER A 317 70.07 61.61 -43.96
C SER A 317 68.62 61.32 -43.56
N GLN A 318 68.39 60.76 -42.36
CA GLN A 318 67.06 60.46 -41.82
C GLN A 318 66.17 61.72 -41.70
N HIS A 319 66.77 62.86 -41.35
CA HIS A 319 66.09 64.15 -41.23
C HIS A 319 66.13 65.00 -42.52
N LYS A 320 66.59 64.42 -43.64
CA LYS A 320 66.70 65.07 -44.96
C LYS A 320 67.53 66.36 -44.95
N ILE A 321 68.58 66.41 -44.12
CA ILE A 321 69.50 67.53 -44.02
C ILE A 321 70.71 67.26 -44.94
N PRO A 322 71.13 68.23 -45.77
CA PRO A 322 72.27 68.05 -46.66
C PRO A 322 73.57 67.79 -45.88
N ILE A 323 74.26 66.71 -46.25
CA ILE A 323 75.54 66.29 -45.64
C ILE A 323 76.62 67.27 -46.10
N PRO A 324 77.27 68.01 -45.17
CA PRO A 324 78.28 69.00 -45.56
C PRO A 324 79.53 68.27 -46.05
N THR A 325 79.96 68.60 -47.26
CA THR A 325 81.15 68.01 -47.91
C THR A 325 82.39 68.91 -47.81
N SER A 326 82.22 70.16 -47.37
CA SER A 326 83.29 71.15 -47.20
C SER A 326 83.07 72.04 -45.98
N ALA A 327 84.15 72.64 -45.45
CA ALA A 327 84.14 73.50 -44.28
C ALA A 327 83.21 74.72 -44.38
N SER A 328 83.00 75.24 -45.60
CA SER A 328 82.07 76.35 -45.85
C SER A 328 80.60 75.95 -45.75
N GLN A 329 80.27 74.67 -45.97
CA GLN A 329 78.89 74.16 -45.92
C GLN A 329 78.44 73.78 -44.50
N MET A 330 79.38 73.71 -43.54
CA MET A 330 79.09 73.30 -42.17
C MET A 330 78.24 74.33 -41.41
N LYS A 331 78.49 75.64 -41.61
CA LYS A 331 77.69 76.71 -41.01
C LYS A 331 76.24 76.72 -41.53
N PRO A 332 75.98 76.68 -42.85
CA PRO A 332 74.63 76.51 -43.38
C PRO A 332 73.92 75.26 -42.88
N THR A 333 74.61 74.11 -42.81
CA THR A 333 74.01 72.88 -42.28
C THR A 333 73.65 73.00 -40.79
N ILE A 334 74.46 73.70 -39.98
CA ILE A 334 74.14 74.00 -38.58
C ILE A 334 72.93 74.93 -38.46
N GLU A 335 72.76 75.91 -39.34
CA GLU A 335 71.57 76.77 -39.37
C GLU A 335 70.30 76.01 -39.81
N VAL A 336 70.40 75.10 -40.78
CA VAL A 336 69.30 74.19 -41.16
C VAL A 336 68.95 73.23 -40.01
N LEU A 337 69.94 72.74 -39.27
CA LEU A 337 69.73 71.95 -38.04
C LEU A 337 69.03 72.77 -36.95
N LYS A 338 69.36 74.05 -36.80
CA LYS A 338 68.70 74.95 -35.84
C LYS A 338 67.26 75.25 -36.23
N SER A 339 66.97 75.53 -37.50
CA SER A 339 65.60 75.78 -37.96
C SER A 339 64.72 74.52 -37.91
N GLN A 340 65.28 73.35 -38.28
CA GLN A 340 64.57 72.08 -38.08
C GLN A 340 64.39 71.73 -36.60
N LYS A 341 65.36 72.07 -35.73
CA LYS A 341 65.21 71.95 -34.28
C LYS A 341 64.07 72.83 -33.77
N GLU A 342 63.94 74.07 -34.23
CA GLU A 342 62.84 74.97 -33.82
C GLU A 342 61.48 74.45 -34.30
N ASN A 343 61.38 73.97 -35.55
CA ASN A 343 60.16 73.35 -36.08
C ASN A 343 59.80 72.06 -35.33
N PHE A 344 60.79 71.21 -35.05
CA PHE A 344 60.60 69.99 -34.26
C PHE A 344 60.26 70.30 -32.81
N ALA A 345 60.86 71.34 -32.21
CA ALA A 345 60.56 71.77 -30.86
C ALA A 345 59.10 72.25 -30.74
N SER A 346 58.61 73.05 -31.69
CA SER A 346 57.20 73.46 -31.73
C SER A 346 56.25 72.26 -31.87
N GLN A 347 56.54 71.32 -32.78
CA GLN A 347 55.74 70.09 -32.93
C GLN A 347 55.82 69.16 -31.71
N VAL A 348 56.98 69.11 -31.03
CA VAL A 348 57.16 68.36 -29.78
C VAL A 348 56.37 69.00 -28.65
N VAL A 349 56.33 70.33 -28.56
CA VAL A 349 55.53 71.04 -27.55
C VAL A 349 54.03 70.78 -27.76
N GLU A 350 53.55 70.82 -29.01
CA GLU A 350 52.16 70.47 -29.33
C GLU A 350 51.84 69.00 -29.00
N LYS A 351 52.67 68.05 -29.45
CA LYS A 351 52.49 66.63 -29.16
C LYS A 351 52.62 66.31 -27.67
N ARG A 352 53.53 66.96 -26.95
CA ARG A 352 53.64 66.80 -25.48
C ARG A 352 52.38 67.30 -24.79
N LYS A 353 51.83 68.45 -25.17
CA LYS A 353 50.53 68.91 -24.65
C LYS A 353 49.40 67.93 -24.96
N GLU A 354 49.39 67.32 -26.15
CA GLU A 354 48.42 66.27 -26.48
C GLU A 354 48.60 65.01 -25.62
N PHE A 355 49.84 64.57 -25.38
CA PHE A 355 50.14 63.45 -24.49
C PHE A 355 49.79 63.76 -23.04
N GLU A 356 50.13 64.94 -22.53
CA GLU A 356 49.78 65.41 -21.19
C GLU A 356 48.26 65.43 -20.99
N ASN A 357 47.50 65.97 -21.95
CA ASN A 357 46.04 65.96 -21.90
C ASN A 357 45.47 64.53 -21.89
N ARG A 358 45.99 63.64 -22.75
CA ARG A 358 45.57 62.22 -22.81
C ARG A 358 45.94 61.46 -21.53
N ILE A 359 47.10 61.73 -20.95
CA ILE A 359 47.55 61.15 -19.68
C ILE A 359 46.65 61.64 -18.54
N ALA A 360 46.33 62.94 -18.50
CA ALA A 360 45.43 63.50 -17.50
C ALA A 360 44.01 62.91 -17.60
N ASP A 361 43.50 62.68 -18.82
CA ASP A 361 42.21 62.02 -19.03
C ASP A 361 42.23 60.55 -18.61
N LEU A 362 43.32 59.83 -18.88
CA LEU A 362 43.49 58.45 -18.38
C LEU A 362 43.62 58.40 -16.85
N GLU A 363 44.32 59.35 -16.23
CA GLU A 363 44.41 59.46 -14.78
C GLU A 363 43.06 59.74 -14.12
N LYS A 364 42.23 60.59 -14.73
CA LYS A 364 40.85 60.81 -14.28
C LYS A 364 40.05 59.51 -14.35
N LYS A 365 40.07 58.79 -15.48
CA LYS A 365 39.38 57.51 -15.64
C LYS A 365 39.85 56.44 -14.63
N ILE A 366 41.17 56.31 -14.42
CA ILE A 366 41.72 55.41 -13.40
C ILE A 366 41.25 55.81 -11.99
N SER A 367 41.22 57.11 -11.69
CA SER A 367 40.76 57.60 -10.38
C SER A 367 39.27 57.32 -10.16
N GLU A 368 38.44 57.43 -11.20
CA GLU A 368 37.01 57.13 -11.16
C GLU A 368 36.79 55.63 -10.96
N GLU A 369 37.48 54.76 -11.71
CA GLU A 369 37.38 53.31 -11.54
C GLU A 369 37.89 52.84 -10.16
N ARG A 370 38.94 53.47 -9.62
CA ARG A 370 39.41 53.22 -8.24
C ARG A 370 38.39 53.64 -7.20
N LYS A 371 37.68 54.77 -7.40
CA LYS A 371 36.58 55.19 -6.53
C LYS A 371 35.42 54.19 -6.56
N VAL A 372 35.06 53.69 -7.75
CA VAL A 372 34.03 52.65 -7.90
C VAL A 372 34.45 51.38 -7.17
N LEU A 373 35.71 50.96 -7.29
CA LEU A 373 36.24 49.79 -6.58
C LEU A 373 36.21 49.95 -5.06
N MET A 374 36.54 51.15 -4.55
CA MET A 374 36.50 51.46 -3.11
C MET A 374 35.08 51.58 -2.56
N ALA A 375 34.11 52.00 -3.39
CA ALA A 375 32.71 52.11 -3.01
C ALA A 375 31.97 50.77 -3.00
N MET A 376 32.56 49.70 -3.55
CA MET A 376 31.95 48.37 -3.53
C MET A 376 31.98 47.75 -2.13
N PRO A 377 30.89 47.07 -1.72
CA PRO A 377 30.83 46.44 -0.40
C PRO A 377 31.93 45.38 -0.21
N PRO A 378 32.49 45.22 1.00
CA PRO A 378 33.46 44.18 1.27
C PRO A 378 32.82 42.80 1.03
N THR A 379 33.55 41.91 0.36
CA THR A 379 33.07 40.54 0.13
C THR A 379 33.34 39.73 1.39
N ASP A 380 32.34 39.05 1.94
CA ASP A 380 32.55 38.20 3.12
C ASP A 380 33.31 36.93 2.73
N VAL A 381 34.62 36.94 2.99
CA VAL A 381 35.54 35.86 2.66
C VAL A 381 35.17 34.55 3.37
N ARG A 382 34.40 34.61 4.48
CA ARG A 382 33.95 33.41 5.20
C ARG A 382 32.96 32.58 4.39
N VAL A 383 32.11 33.24 3.59
CA VAL A 383 31.13 32.59 2.70
C VAL A 383 31.84 31.88 1.54
N LEU A 384 32.93 32.46 1.03
CA LEU A 384 33.71 31.91 -0.08
C LEU A 384 34.64 30.74 0.31
N LYS A 385 35.07 30.69 1.58
CA LYS A 385 36.01 29.66 2.09
C LYS A 385 35.35 28.45 2.74
N PHE A 386 34.02 28.34 2.73
CA PHE A 386 33.34 27.21 3.38
C PHE A 386 33.74 25.88 2.71
N LYS A 387 34.74 25.21 3.30
CA LYS A 387 35.15 23.87 2.90
C LYS A 387 34.07 22.89 3.35
N ARG A 388 33.72 22.00 2.43
CA ARG A 388 32.95 20.79 2.73
C ARG A 388 33.79 19.93 3.68
N ASP A 389 33.43 19.94 4.96
CA ASP A 389 33.77 18.86 5.88
C ASP A 389 32.62 17.85 5.93
#